data_AF-A0A1S1Q015-F1
#
_entry.id   AF-A0A1S1Q015-F1
#
_cell.length_a   1.000
_cell.length_b   1.000
_cell.length_c   1.000
_cell.angle_alpha   90.00
_cell.angle_beta   90.00
_cell.angle_gamma   90.00
#
_symmetry.space_group_name_H-M   'P 1'
#
loop_
_entity.id
_entity.type
_entity.pdbx_description
1 polymer ?
#
loop_
_entity_poly.entity_id
_entity_poly.type
_entity_poly.pdbx_seq_one_letter_code
_entity_poly.pdbx_strand_id
1 'polypeptide(L)'
;MIDPNLDHVGLVVTELEPAMAALSAQLGLEWMGIFEPTLAMRDAEHGTRDVQLKIAVTTQYPRLELIQMIPDSPWALAESRMLLHHLAYYAGDLAADSSRVAGPCPIEIHGVGADGKTPKRFTYHLHNGLRFELLDQRSGRAE
;
A
#
# COMPACT_ATOMS: atom_id res chain seq x y z
N MET A 1 -14.73 -10.98 -5.70
CA MET A 1 -13.57 -11.83 -6.03
C MET A 1 -12.45 -10.91 -6.46
N ILE A 2 -11.24 -11.19 -5.98
CA ILE A 2 -10.02 -10.42 -6.26
C ILE A 2 -9.76 -10.37 -7.77
N ASP A 3 -9.46 -9.17 -8.28
CA ASP A 3 -8.97 -8.95 -9.64
C ASP A 3 -7.50 -9.38 -9.72
N PRO A 4 -7.14 -10.35 -10.58
CA PRO A 4 -5.75 -10.83 -10.68
C PRO A 4 -4.81 -9.84 -11.38
N ASN A 5 -5.32 -8.73 -11.93
CA ASN A 5 -4.48 -7.68 -12.50
C ASN A 5 -3.77 -6.89 -11.39
N LEU A 6 -2.44 -6.83 -11.47
CA LEU A 6 -1.60 -6.05 -10.57
C LEU A 6 -1.89 -4.55 -10.79
N ASP A 7 -2.37 -3.86 -9.74
CA ASP A 7 -2.58 -2.41 -9.79
C ASP A 7 -1.24 -1.69 -9.66
N HIS A 8 -0.52 -1.98 -8.57
CA HIS A 8 0.77 -1.37 -8.30
C HIS A 8 1.72 -2.27 -7.49
N VAL A 9 3.00 -1.93 -7.57
CA VAL A 9 4.07 -2.42 -6.69
C VAL A 9 4.47 -1.29 -5.77
N GLY A 10 4.36 -1.51 -4.46
CA GLY A 10 4.82 -0.57 -3.45
C GLY A 10 6.31 -0.71 -3.19
N LEU A 11 7.03 0.40 -3.21
CA LEU A 11 8.43 0.50 -2.84
C LEU A 11 8.57 1.50 -1.69
N VAL A 12 9.17 1.07 -0.58
CA VAL A 12 9.54 2.00 0.48
C VAL A 12 10.93 2.56 0.18
N VAL A 13 11.06 3.89 0.29
CA VAL A 13 12.29 4.65 0.00
C VAL A 13 12.65 5.55 1.16
N THR A 14 13.94 5.87 1.32
CA THR A 14 14.41 6.74 2.40
C THR A 14 13.80 8.14 2.33
N GLU A 15 13.92 8.76 1.15
CA GLU A 15 13.41 10.11 0.84
C GLU A 15 12.68 10.04 -0.50
N LEU A 16 11.46 10.57 -0.55
CA LEU A 16 10.58 10.39 -1.69
C LEU A 16 11.08 11.13 -2.94
N GLU A 17 11.30 12.44 -2.85
CA GLU A 17 11.64 13.28 -4.00
C GLU A 17 12.98 12.89 -4.67
N PRO A 18 14.07 12.61 -3.92
CA PRO A 18 15.31 12.13 -4.53
C PRO A 18 15.13 10.80 -5.25
N ALA A 19 14.34 9.88 -4.69
CA ALA A 19 14.04 8.60 -5.33
C ALA A 19 13.24 8.78 -6.63
N MET A 20 12.21 9.63 -6.59
CA MET A 20 11.42 9.98 -7.78
C MET A 20 12.32 10.56 -8.89
N ALA A 21 13.16 11.54 -8.55
CA ALA A 21 14.05 12.19 -9.52
C ALA A 21 15.04 11.20 -10.15
N ALA A 22 15.65 10.33 -9.35
CA ALA A 22 16.57 9.31 -9.83
C ALA A 22 15.88 8.32 -10.77
N LEU A 23 14.71 7.82 -10.38
CA LEU A 23 13.95 6.86 -11.19
C LEU A 23 13.38 7.47 -12.47
N SER A 24 12.94 8.73 -12.44
CA SER A 24 12.57 9.47 -13.66
C SER A 24 13.76 9.64 -14.60
N ALA A 25 14.92 10.05 -14.08
CA ALA A 25 16.10 10.29 -14.90
C ALA A 25 16.67 9.00 -15.54
N GLN A 26 16.65 7.88 -14.82
CA GLN A 26 17.26 6.63 -15.28
C GLN A 26 16.30 5.73 -16.06
N LEU A 27 15.01 5.75 -15.73
CA LEU A 27 14.01 4.83 -16.29
C LEU A 27 12.90 5.53 -17.08
N GLY A 28 12.88 6.87 -17.11
CA GLY A 28 11.85 7.63 -17.82
C GLY A 28 10.47 7.58 -17.16
N LEU A 29 10.39 7.29 -15.86
CA LEU A 29 9.12 7.22 -15.15
C LEU A 29 8.48 8.60 -14.96
N GLU A 30 7.16 8.64 -15.15
CA GLU A 30 6.34 9.84 -14.94
C GLU A 30 5.42 9.63 -13.73
N TRP A 31 5.23 10.69 -12.94
CA TRP A 31 4.50 10.64 -11.68
C TRP A 31 3.18 11.40 -11.77
N MET A 32 2.14 10.87 -11.13
CA MET A 32 0.85 11.55 -10.95
C MET A 32 0.96 12.77 -10.03
N GLY A 33 2.00 12.83 -9.19
CA GLY A 33 2.19 13.83 -8.15
C GLY A 33 2.58 13.18 -6.82
N ILE A 34 2.82 14.03 -5.81
CA ILE A 34 3.02 13.62 -4.43
C ILE A 34 1.68 13.75 -3.70
N PHE A 35 1.34 12.74 -2.92
CA PHE A 35 0.15 12.71 -2.09
C PHE A 35 0.55 12.50 -0.63
N GLU A 36 -0.11 13.20 0.29
CA GLU A 36 0.14 13.12 1.72
C GLU A 36 -1.12 12.69 2.49
N PRO A 37 -1.61 11.44 2.32
CA PRO A 37 -2.80 11.00 3.02
C PRO A 37 -2.49 10.66 4.48
N THR A 38 -3.36 11.10 5.39
CA THR A 38 -3.47 10.51 6.73
C THR A 38 -4.37 9.27 6.66
N LEU A 39 -3.88 8.14 7.16
CA LEU A 39 -4.62 6.88 7.23
C LEU A 39 -4.79 6.43 8.68
N ALA A 40 -6.04 6.18 9.09
CA ALA A 40 -6.30 5.39 10.27
C ALA A 40 -6.03 3.91 9.94
N MET A 41 -4.99 3.33 10.52
CA MET A 41 -4.66 1.92 10.36
C MET A 41 -4.77 1.19 11.70
N ARG A 42 -5.02 -0.11 11.65
CA ARG A 42 -4.98 -0.99 12.81
C ARG A 42 -4.00 -2.13 12.58
N ASP A 43 -3.18 -2.39 13.60
CA ASP A 43 -2.35 -3.58 13.71
C ASP A 43 -2.62 -4.28 15.06
N ALA A 44 -2.18 -5.54 15.19
CA ALA A 44 -2.47 -6.34 16.37
C ALA A 44 -1.70 -5.89 17.63
N GLU A 45 -0.56 -5.23 17.47
CA GLU A 45 0.37 -4.88 18.54
C GLU A 45 0.04 -3.52 19.15
N HIS A 46 -0.26 -2.53 18.32
CA HIS A 46 -0.43 -1.12 18.68
C HIS A 46 -1.90 -0.68 18.64
N GLY A 47 -2.80 -1.51 18.10
CA GLY A 47 -4.20 -1.14 17.90
C GLY A 47 -4.36 -0.13 16.78
N THR A 48 -5.33 0.78 16.92
CA THR A 48 -5.64 1.77 15.87
C THR A 48 -4.82 3.04 16.08
N ARG A 49 -4.12 3.48 15.03
CA ARG A 49 -3.34 4.72 15.00
C ARG A 49 -3.44 5.41 13.64
N ASP A 50 -3.37 6.74 13.66
CA ASP A 50 -3.24 7.53 12.44
C ASP A 50 -1.78 7.57 12.00
N VAL A 51 -1.55 7.35 10.71
CA VAL A 51 -0.24 7.44 10.08
C VAL A 51 -0.32 8.43 8.93
N GLN A 52 0.59 9.40 8.94
CA GLN A 52 0.77 10.34 7.83
C GLN A 52 1.73 9.72 6.82
N LEU A 53 1.21 9.33 5.66
CA LEU A 53 2.04 8.87 4.56
C LEU A 53 2.49 10.05 3.69
N LYS A 54 3.58 9.84 2.94
CA LYS A 54 4.00 10.67 1.81
C LYS A 54 4.33 9.71 0.67
N ILE A 55 3.53 9.76 -0.40
CA ILE A 55 3.57 8.78 -1.49
C ILE A 55 3.62 9.45 -2.86
N ALA A 56 4.15 8.75 -3.85
CA ALA A 56 4.06 9.14 -5.26
C ALA A 56 3.76 7.90 -6.12
N VAL A 57 2.90 8.06 -7.12
CA VAL A 57 2.45 6.94 -7.97
C VAL A 57 2.75 7.25 -9.42
N THR A 58 3.27 6.27 -10.18
CA THR A 58 3.53 6.45 -11.61
C THR A 58 2.24 6.49 -12.44
N THR A 59 2.29 7.07 -13.63
CA THR A 59 1.12 7.17 -14.53
C THR A 59 0.84 5.86 -15.30
N GLN A 60 1.86 5.07 -15.58
CA GLN A 60 1.77 3.83 -16.37
C GLN A 60 1.48 2.60 -15.52
N TYR A 61 0.79 1.60 -16.11
CA TYR A 61 0.54 0.30 -15.49
C TYR A 61 1.61 -0.75 -15.88
N PRO A 62 1.94 -1.71 -14.98
CA PRO A 62 1.63 -1.70 -13.55
C PRO A 62 2.32 -0.51 -12.87
N ARG A 63 1.63 0.14 -11.94
CA ARG A 63 2.15 1.37 -11.33
C ARG A 63 3.24 1.04 -10.33
N LEU A 64 4.18 1.96 -10.13
CA LEU A 64 5.01 1.98 -8.95
C LEU A 64 4.43 3.00 -7.98
N GLU A 65 4.21 2.59 -6.73
CA GLU A 65 3.95 3.48 -5.62
C GLU A 65 5.23 3.59 -4.79
N LEU A 66 5.83 4.78 -4.75
CA LEU A 66 6.89 5.06 -3.77
C LEU A 66 6.26 5.57 -2.49
N ILE A 67 6.76 5.07 -1.36
CA ILE A 67 6.33 5.46 -0.02
C ILE A 67 7.56 5.91 0.74
N GLN A 68 7.55 7.15 1.23
CA GLN A 68 8.60 7.59 2.15
C GLN A 68 8.54 6.73 3.42
N MET A 69 9.69 6.24 3.83
CA MET A 69 9.80 5.40 5.01
C MET A 69 9.24 6.09 6.26
N ILE A 70 8.63 5.31 7.14
CA ILE A 70 8.16 5.80 8.44
C ILE A 70 8.76 4.91 9.53
N PRO A 71 9.55 5.44 10.49
CA PRO A 71 10.15 4.62 11.54
C PRO A 71 9.07 3.95 12.39
N ASP A 72 9.40 2.80 12.98
CA ASP A 72 8.50 2.08 13.91
C ASP A 72 7.10 1.80 13.31
N SER A 73 7.08 1.50 12.01
CA SER A 73 5.88 1.23 11.24
C SER A 73 6.11 0.08 10.23
N PRO A 74 5.04 -0.46 9.63
CA PRO A 74 5.15 -1.43 8.54
C PRO A 74 5.95 -0.94 7.33
N TRP A 75 6.04 0.39 7.14
CA TRP A 75 6.83 1.05 6.10
C TRP A 75 8.23 1.48 6.58
N ALA A 76 8.75 0.88 7.64
CA ALA A 76 10.13 1.12 8.06
C ALA A 76 11.13 0.43 7.11
N LEU A 77 12.31 1.03 6.95
CA LEU A 77 13.45 0.40 6.29
C LEU A 77 14.44 -0.12 7.34
N ALA A 78 14.93 -1.34 7.15
CA ALA A 78 16.00 -1.90 7.98
C ALA A 78 17.40 -1.43 7.53
N GLU A 79 17.54 -1.01 6.28
CA GLU A 79 18.80 -0.61 5.66
C GLU A 79 18.57 0.59 4.72
N SER A 80 19.63 1.26 4.28
CA SER A 80 19.56 2.41 3.37
C SER A 80 19.21 2.08 1.91
N ARG A 81 18.60 0.91 1.65
CA ARG A 81 18.17 0.47 0.31
C ARG A 81 16.66 0.59 0.15
N MET A 82 16.19 0.84 -1.07
CA MET A 82 14.77 0.73 -1.40
C MET A 82 14.29 -0.70 -1.16
N LEU A 83 13.08 -0.84 -0.63
CA LEU A 83 12.47 -2.14 -0.33
C LEU A 83 11.25 -2.35 -1.22
N LEU A 84 11.23 -3.46 -1.96
CA LEU A 84 9.97 -3.96 -2.54
C LEU A 84 9.06 -4.38 -1.39
N HIS A 85 7.99 -3.62 -1.19
CA HIS A 85 7.22 -3.62 0.05
C HIS A 85 5.92 -4.41 -0.05
N HIS A 86 5.16 -4.28 -1.14
CA HIS A 86 3.94 -5.05 -1.37
C HIS A 86 3.59 -5.16 -2.87
N LEU A 87 2.70 -6.10 -3.19
CA LEU A 87 1.99 -6.20 -4.46
C LEU A 87 0.50 -5.94 -4.23
N ALA A 88 -0.10 -5.01 -4.98
CA ALA A 88 -1.48 -4.57 -4.74
C ALA A 88 -2.47 -5.04 -5.80
N TYR A 89 -3.62 -5.53 -5.34
CA TYR A 89 -4.73 -6.02 -6.15
C TYR A 89 -6.06 -5.45 -5.65
N TYR A 90 -7.01 -5.19 -6.55
CA TYR A 90 -8.35 -4.81 -6.13
C TYR A 90 -9.15 -6.03 -5.66
N ALA A 91 -9.77 -5.91 -4.49
CA ALA A 91 -10.79 -6.85 -4.06
C ALA A 91 -12.11 -6.59 -4.81
N GLY A 92 -12.96 -7.63 -4.90
CA GLY A 92 -14.35 -7.41 -5.30
C GLY A 92 -15.21 -6.97 -4.12
N ASP A 93 -14.96 -7.57 -2.95
CA ASP A 93 -15.45 -7.13 -1.65
C ASP A 93 -14.29 -7.25 -0.68
N LEU A 94 -13.79 -6.13 -0.16
CA LEU A 94 -12.57 -6.12 0.65
C LEU A 94 -12.70 -7.00 1.90
N ALA A 95 -13.83 -6.94 2.60
CA ALA A 95 -14.01 -7.69 3.84
C ALA A 95 -14.11 -9.20 3.57
N ALA A 96 -14.91 -9.61 2.59
CA ALA A 96 -15.09 -11.00 2.24
C ALA A 96 -13.83 -11.62 1.61
N ASP A 97 -13.18 -10.91 0.68
CA ASP A 97 -11.95 -11.39 0.03
C ASP A 97 -10.78 -11.45 1.02
N SER A 98 -10.63 -10.45 1.91
CA SER A 98 -9.62 -10.48 2.98
C SER A 98 -9.84 -11.64 3.95
N SER A 99 -11.07 -11.85 4.41
CA SER A 99 -11.40 -12.98 5.31
C SER A 99 -11.05 -14.34 4.70
N ARG A 100 -11.31 -14.53 3.40
CA ARG A 100 -10.96 -15.75 2.66
C ARG A 100 -9.45 -15.98 2.58
N VAL A 101 -8.66 -14.93 2.43
CA VAL A 101 -7.20 -15.00 2.29
C VAL A 101 -6.47 -15.07 3.64
N ALA A 102 -7.10 -14.57 4.72
CA ALA A 102 -6.50 -14.46 6.05
C ALA A 102 -6.01 -15.80 6.66
N GLY A 103 -6.56 -16.94 6.25
CA GLY A 103 -6.12 -18.27 6.71
C GLY A 103 -4.68 -18.60 6.26
N PRO A 104 -4.42 -18.76 4.95
CA PRO A 104 -3.07 -19.02 4.43
C PRO A 104 -2.14 -17.80 4.45
N CYS A 105 -2.70 -16.59 4.46
CA CYS A 105 -1.96 -15.34 4.46
C CYS A 105 -2.53 -14.39 5.53
N PRO A 106 -2.05 -14.43 6.78
CA PRO A 106 -2.58 -13.62 7.87
C PRO A 106 -2.55 -12.12 7.58
N ILE A 107 -3.53 -11.39 8.12
CA ILE A 107 -3.57 -9.93 8.06
C ILE A 107 -2.49 -9.39 9.00
N GLU A 108 -1.65 -8.49 8.49
CA GLU A 108 -0.68 -7.73 9.29
C GLU A 108 -1.30 -6.42 9.78
N ILE A 109 -1.79 -5.59 8.84
CA ILE A 109 -2.49 -4.34 9.12
C ILE A 109 -3.70 -4.17 8.20
N HIS A 110 -4.63 -3.32 8.58
CA HIS A 110 -5.72 -2.89 7.72
C HIS A 110 -6.18 -1.47 8.02
N GLY A 111 -6.81 -0.81 7.04
CA GLY A 111 -7.41 0.50 7.26
C GLY A 111 -8.69 0.44 8.10
N VAL A 112 -8.98 1.57 8.76
CA VAL A 112 -10.17 1.79 9.59
C VAL A 112 -10.99 2.93 8.96
N GLY A 113 -12.29 2.70 8.76
CA GLY A 113 -13.20 3.73 8.28
C GLY A 113 -13.45 4.81 9.34
N ALA A 114 -13.86 6.01 8.91
CA ALA A 114 -14.26 7.09 9.84
C ALA A 114 -15.46 6.71 10.73
N ASP A 115 -16.25 5.73 10.30
CA ASP A 115 -17.35 5.12 11.05
C ASP A 115 -16.90 3.96 11.96
N GLY A 116 -15.60 3.71 12.06
CA GLY A 116 -15.00 2.61 12.82
C GLY A 116 -15.10 1.24 12.14
N LYS A 117 -15.68 1.11 10.94
CA LYS A 117 -15.78 -0.18 10.25
C LYS A 117 -14.45 -0.63 9.67
N THR A 118 -14.22 -1.93 9.68
CA THR A 118 -12.98 -2.57 9.23
C THR A 118 -13.25 -3.89 8.46
N PRO A 119 -12.35 -4.29 7.55
CA PRO A 119 -11.30 -3.47 6.96
C PRO A 119 -11.88 -2.42 6.00
N LYS A 120 -11.23 -1.24 5.91
CA LYS A 120 -11.62 -0.19 4.96
C LYS A 120 -10.40 0.31 4.19
N ARG A 121 -10.60 0.68 2.91
CA ARG A 121 -9.57 1.12 1.95
C ARG A 121 -8.55 0.05 1.57
N PHE A 122 -7.95 -0.63 2.53
CA PHE A 122 -6.93 -1.64 2.26
C PHE A 122 -6.76 -2.67 3.38
N THR A 123 -6.10 -3.78 3.06
CA THR A 123 -5.52 -4.76 3.99
C THR A 123 -4.17 -5.22 3.50
N TYR A 124 -3.20 -5.41 4.40
CA TYR A 124 -1.96 -6.11 4.11
C TYR A 124 -2.01 -7.53 4.64
N HIS A 125 -1.74 -8.49 3.76
CA HIS A 125 -1.63 -9.91 4.06
C HIS A 125 -0.19 -10.38 3.87
N LEU A 126 0.29 -11.27 4.75
CA LEU A 126 1.66 -11.79 4.68
C LEU A 126 1.70 -13.24 4.21
N HIS A 127 2.67 -13.55 3.36
CA HIS A 127 3.02 -14.92 2.97
C HIS A 127 4.52 -15.04 2.73
N ASN A 128 5.23 -15.80 3.58
CA ASN A 128 6.67 -16.01 3.48
C ASN A 128 7.50 -14.72 3.34
N GLY A 129 7.09 -13.66 4.06
CA GLY A 129 7.75 -12.35 4.02
C GLY A 129 7.33 -11.45 2.86
N LEU A 130 6.54 -11.95 1.89
CA LEU A 130 5.90 -11.11 0.88
C LEU A 130 4.58 -10.56 1.43
N ARG A 131 4.33 -9.27 1.14
CA ARG A 131 3.07 -8.62 1.47
C ARG A 131 2.20 -8.48 0.22
N PHE A 132 0.93 -8.84 0.37
CA PHE A 132 -0.12 -8.55 -0.61
C PHE A 132 -1.03 -7.48 -0.04
N GLU A 133 -1.29 -6.44 -0.82
CA GLU A 133 -2.34 -5.48 -0.52
C GLU A 133 -3.62 -5.85 -1.26
N LEU A 134 -4.73 -5.91 -0.53
CA LEU A 134 -6.06 -5.88 -1.13
C LEU A 134 -6.63 -4.49 -0.97
N LEU A 135 -7.02 -3.88 -2.08
CA LEU A 135 -7.62 -2.55 -2.13
C LEU A 135 -9.15 -2.65 -2.20
N ASP A 136 -9.82 -1.80 -1.44
CA ASP A 136 -11.25 -1.54 -1.65
C ASP A 136 -11.44 -0.88 -3.03
N GLN A 137 -12.55 -1.18 -3.70
CA GLN A 137 -12.85 -0.48 -4.93
C GLN A 137 -13.20 0.96 -4.58
N ARG A 138 -12.48 1.93 -5.16
CA ARG A 138 -12.94 3.32 -5.12
C ARG A 138 -14.26 3.37 -5.87
N SER A 139 -15.32 3.79 -5.20
CA SER A 139 -16.56 4.22 -5.86
C SER A 139 -16.20 5.38 -6.79
N GLY A 140 -16.02 5.08 -8.08
CA GLY A 140 -15.60 6.08 -9.08
C GLY A 140 -14.58 5.60 -10.13
N ARG A 141 -14.52 4.32 -10.50
CA ARG A 141 -14.02 3.98 -11.85
C ARG A 141 -15.05 4.52 -12.86
N ALA A 142 -14.91 5.79 -13.24
CA ALA A 142 -15.52 6.24 -14.48
C ALA A 142 -14.80 5.48 -15.61
N GLU A 143 -15.60 4.77 -16.39
CA GLU A 143 -15.24 4.26 -17.72
C GLU A 143 -14.76 5.41 -18.62
#